data_AF-A0A1X2FJH0-F1
#
_entry.id   AF-A0A1X2FJH0-F1
#
_cell.length_a   1.000
_cell.length_b   1.000
_cell.length_c   1.000
_cell.angle_alpha   90.00
_cell.angle_beta   90.00
_cell.angle_gamma   90.00
#
_symmetry.space_group_name_H-M   'P 1'
#
loop_
_entity.id
_entity.type
_entity.pdbx_description
1 polymer ?
#
loop_
_entity_poly.entity_id
_entity_poly.type
_entity_poly.pdbx_seq_one_letter_code
_entity_poly.pdbx_strand_id
1 'polypeptide(L)'
;MTFVIAKLTDPDAGKLTLVSDTKFTDRNNNTLNRQTLSNPGQKVVIVDDDVVVGFAGDTPAPAVNRVAELRGRSADEIEDALLALSEEMNRTAGLSKSFLVVVRKPNPRIIVIRRGEREDRTAIRTGWIGDPQAFKAFSEVFQDSSAPADLDVERRFVIAMIDLVSSGEVDTVGGYLIRVSGSSDKPFRFASDAAFIMPDDINGTIVQTPEGQTSLEWSLAEGADPTNHLQLSIPGTGQTFGALAQYIPEAGTARLHTHERPGDPAIALAVRSLDELVDTASSKYGQYLDPTVAQRRLQGDRPPPSVMYIRPHR
;
A
#
# COMPACT_ATOMS: atom_id res chain seq x y z
N MET A 1 5.07 2.80 -14.36
CA MET A 1 4.20 1.64 -14.10
C MET A 1 4.14 1.43 -12.59
N THR A 2 3.17 0.68 -12.08
CA THR A 2 2.86 0.56 -10.64
C THR A 2 2.43 -0.88 -10.34
N PHE A 3 2.22 -1.27 -9.08
CA PHE A 3 1.69 -2.60 -8.75
C PHE A 3 0.56 -2.54 -7.71
N VAL A 4 -0.53 -3.27 -7.99
CA VAL A 4 -1.65 -3.46 -7.06
C VAL A 4 -2.12 -4.91 -7.13
N ILE A 5 -2.35 -5.52 -5.97
CA ILE A 5 -2.83 -6.90 -5.88
C ILE A 5 -3.85 -7.05 -4.76
N ALA A 6 -4.87 -7.87 -4.99
CA ALA A 6 -5.91 -8.21 -4.02
C ALA A 6 -6.10 -9.71 -3.90
N LYS A 7 -6.47 -10.17 -2.71
CA LYS A 7 -6.69 -11.58 -2.39
C LYS A 7 -7.81 -11.75 -1.35
N LEU A 8 -8.59 -12.81 -1.51
CA LEU A 8 -9.43 -13.36 -0.42
C LEU A 8 -8.51 -14.11 0.56
N THR A 9 -8.13 -13.44 1.64
CA THR A 9 -7.12 -13.92 2.61
C THR A 9 -7.72 -14.81 3.69
N ASP A 10 -9.01 -14.67 3.97
CA ASP A 10 -9.78 -15.56 4.84
C ASP A 10 -11.15 -15.84 4.17
N PRO A 11 -11.30 -17.00 3.49
CA PRO A 11 -12.55 -17.33 2.81
C PRO A 11 -13.74 -17.50 3.75
N ASP A 12 -13.52 -17.97 4.98
CA ASP A 12 -14.59 -18.26 5.94
C ASP A 12 -15.14 -16.95 6.53
N ALA A 13 -14.25 -16.00 6.83
CA ALA A 13 -14.65 -14.65 7.25
C ALA A 13 -15.06 -13.75 6.07
N GLY A 14 -14.85 -14.19 4.81
CA GLY A 14 -15.02 -13.36 3.62
C GLY A 14 -14.03 -12.18 3.56
N LYS A 15 -12.83 -12.33 4.14
CA LYS A 15 -11.84 -11.25 4.26
C LYS A 15 -11.08 -11.05 2.96
N LEU A 16 -11.26 -9.88 2.37
CA LEU A 16 -10.51 -9.40 1.21
C LEU A 16 -9.45 -8.41 1.67
N THR A 17 -8.24 -8.57 1.14
CA THR A 17 -7.11 -7.66 1.39
C THR A 17 -6.54 -7.22 0.04
N LEU A 18 -6.38 -5.92 -0.13
CA LEU A 18 -5.73 -5.27 -1.27
C LEU A 18 -4.49 -4.53 -0.77
N VAL A 19 -3.38 -4.72 -1.46
CA VAL A 19 -2.11 -4.02 -1.18
C VAL A 19 -1.55 -3.34 -2.41
N SER A 20 -0.85 -2.22 -2.20
CA SER A 20 -0.20 -1.44 -3.26
C SER A 20 1.02 -0.69 -2.73
N ASP A 21 1.90 -0.29 -3.64
CA ASP A 21 3.02 0.61 -3.39
C ASP A 21 2.64 2.07 -3.71
N THR A 22 3.44 3.05 -3.27
CA THR A 22 3.14 4.48 -3.53
C THR A 22 4.04 5.14 -4.56
N LYS A 23 5.01 4.45 -5.16
CA LYS A 23 5.95 5.09 -6.10
C LYS A 23 5.26 5.50 -7.39
N PHE A 24 5.54 6.71 -7.86
CA PHE A 24 5.32 7.10 -9.25
C PHE A 24 6.65 7.11 -9.99
N THR A 25 6.71 6.38 -11.10
CA THR A 25 7.91 6.32 -11.95
C THR A 25 7.79 7.29 -13.11
N ASP A 26 8.76 8.19 -13.23
CA ASP A 26 9.01 9.01 -14.41
C ASP A 26 10.17 8.40 -15.22
N ARG A 27 9.89 7.91 -16.42
CA ARG A 27 10.90 7.26 -17.28
C ARG A 27 12.06 8.19 -17.67
N ASN A 28 11.87 9.51 -17.55
CA ASN A 28 12.86 10.50 -17.96
C ASN A 28 13.57 11.15 -16.76
N ASN A 29 13.22 10.78 -15.52
CA ASN A 29 13.74 11.45 -14.33
C ASN A 29 14.13 10.47 -13.22
N ASN A 30 15.37 9.98 -13.29
CA ASN A 30 15.93 9.08 -12.29
C ASN A 30 16.04 9.72 -10.90
N THR A 31 16.24 11.04 -10.81
CA THR A 31 16.29 11.73 -9.52
C THR A 31 14.94 11.69 -8.81
N LEU A 32 13.84 11.97 -9.53
CA LEU A 32 12.50 11.83 -8.96
C LEU A 32 12.19 10.38 -8.57
N ASN A 33 12.62 9.41 -9.38
CA ASN A 33 12.40 7.98 -9.10
C ASN A 33 13.11 7.48 -7.83
N ARG A 34 14.14 8.20 -7.35
CA ARG A 34 14.85 7.89 -6.09
C ARG A 34 14.18 8.52 -4.87
N GLN A 35 13.34 9.54 -5.05
CA GLN A 35 12.65 10.25 -3.96
C GLN A 35 11.28 9.63 -3.64
N THR A 36 11.25 8.30 -3.50
CA THR A 36 10.02 7.49 -3.41
C THR A 36 9.13 7.83 -2.20
N LEU A 37 9.72 8.35 -1.13
CA LEU A 37 9.04 8.72 0.11
C LEU A 37 8.58 10.18 0.14
N SER A 38 9.17 11.05 -0.68
CA SER A 38 8.89 12.49 -0.66
C SER A 38 7.60 12.86 -1.39
N ASN A 39 7.17 12.04 -2.35
CA ASN A 39 5.96 12.26 -3.13
C ASN A 39 5.19 10.95 -3.33
N PRO A 40 4.65 10.36 -2.24
CA PRO A 40 3.88 9.14 -2.36
C PRO A 40 2.59 9.41 -3.15
N GLY A 41 2.25 8.47 -4.03
CA GLY A 41 1.02 8.44 -4.77
C GLY A 41 0.04 7.41 -4.22
N GLN A 42 -1.17 7.82 -3.90
CA GLN A 42 -2.23 6.89 -3.52
C GLN A 42 -2.83 6.23 -4.77
N LYS A 43 -2.69 4.91 -4.86
CA LYS A 43 -3.17 4.10 -6.00
C LYS A 43 -4.44 3.30 -5.68
N VAL A 44 -4.96 3.49 -4.47
CA VAL A 44 -6.11 2.73 -3.95
C VAL A 44 -7.15 3.72 -3.46
N VAL A 45 -8.40 3.51 -3.86
CA VAL A 45 -9.53 4.34 -3.45
C VAL A 45 -10.58 3.45 -2.84
N ILE A 46 -10.94 3.73 -1.58
CA ILE A 46 -12.16 3.20 -0.98
C ILE A 46 -13.31 4.06 -1.52
N VAL A 47 -14.17 3.43 -2.32
CA VAL A 47 -15.31 4.10 -2.97
C VAL A 47 -16.55 3.98 -2.09
N ASP A 48 -16.69 2.84 -1.42
CA ASP A 48 -17.74 2.59 -0.44
C ASP A 48 -17.23 1.59 0.61
N ASP A 49 -17.99 1.38 1.69
CA ASP A 49 -17.77 0.37 2.72
C ASP A 49 -17.61 -1.05 2.13
N ASP A 50 -18.14 -1.27 0.92
CA ASP A 50 -18.15 -2.54 0.21
C ASP A 50 -17.34 -2.55 -1.07
N VAL A 51 -16.77 -1.43 -1.52
CA VAL A 51 -16.05 -1.34 -2.79
C VAL A 51 -14.73 -0.59 -2.63
N VAL A 52 -13.64 -1.26 -2.98
CA VAL A 52 -12.30 -0.65 -3.11
C VAL A 52 -11.78 -0.86 -4.53
N VAL A 53 -11.10 0.16 -5.05
CA VAL A 53 -10.55 0.15 -6.41
C VAL A 53 -9.06 0.47 -6.36
N GLY A 54 -8.26 -0.44 -6.90
CA GLY A 54 -6.85 -0.23 -7.20
C GLY A 54 -6.63 0.31 -8.61
N PHE A 55 -5.58 1.10 -8.80
CA PHE A 55 -5.20 1.67 -10.10
C PHE A 55 -3.78 1.28 -10.51
N ALA A 56 -3.60 0.94 -11.79
CA ALA A 56 -2.29 0.84 -12.39
C ALA A 56 -2.27 1.34 -13.83
N GLY A 57 -1.18 2.00 -14.21
CA GLY A 57 -1.02 2.55 -15.55
C GLY A 57 -0.42 3.96 -15.56
N ASP A 58 -0.55 4.61 -16.70
CA ASP A 58 -0.04 5.96 -16.95
C ASP A 58 -0.97 7.02 -16.32
N THR A 59 -0.44 8.21 -16.02
CA THR A 59 -1.20 9.37 -15.49
C THR A 59 -2.22 9.00 -14.39
N PRO A 60 -1.76 8.46 -13.25
CA PRO A 60 -2.63 7.92 -12.21
C PRO A 60 -3.58 8.96 -11.59
N ALA A 61 -3.09 10.18 -11.34
CA ALA A 61 -3.81 11.21 -10.61
C ALA A 61 -5.24 11.49 -11.13
N PRO A 62 -5.47 11.82 -12.42
CA PRO A 62 -6.83 12.02 -12.94
C PRO A 62 -7.73 10.79 -12.83
N ALA A 63 -7.18 9.59 -13.07
CA ALA A 63 -7.97 8.36 -13.03
C ALA A 63 -8.37 7.99 -11.59
N VAL A 64 -7.46 8.17 -10.64
CA VAL A 64 -7.72 7.96 -9.20
C VAL A 64 -8.78 8.95 -8.69
N ASN A 65 -8.72 10.21 -9.10
CA ASN A 65 -9.77 11.18 -8.76
C ASN A 65 -11.12 10.83 -9.41
N ARG A 66 -11.11 10.33 -10.66
CA ARG A 66 -12.34 9.88 -11.32
C ARG A 66 -12.99 8.70 -10.60
N VAL A 67 -12.19 7.77 -10.06
CA VAL A 67 -12.68 6.69 -9.19
C VAL A 67 -13.32 7.24 -7.91
N ALA A 68 -12.70 8.25 -7.29
CA ALA A 68 -13.24 8.91 -6.10
C ALA A 68 -14.57 9.67 -6.36
N GLU A 69 -14.82 10.10 -7.60
CA GLU A 69 -16.11 10.69 -7.99
C GLU A 69 -17.24 9.66 -8.15
N LEU A 70 -16.93 8.35 -8.12
CA LEU A 70 -17.93 7.28 -8.22
C LEU A 70 -18.54 6.90 -6.88
N ARG A 71 -18.16 7.55 -5.77
CA ARG A 71 -18.75 7.28 -4.45
C ARG A 71 -20.25 7.47 -4.44
N GLY A 72 -20.95 6.63 -3.68
CA GLY A 72 -22.41 6.62 -3.60
C GLY A 72 -23.11 5.94 -4.79
N ARG A 73 -22.36 5.39 -5.75
CA ARG A 73 -22.90 4.54 -6.82
C ARG A 73 -22.85 3.06 -6.41
N SER A 74 -23.69 2.25 -7.04
CA SER A 74 -23.63 0.80 -6.87
C SER A 74 -22.35 0.20 -7.46
N ALA A 75 -21.97 -1.00 -7.01
CA ALA A 75 -20.79 -1.71 -7.52
C ALA A 75 -20.84 -1.91 -9.04
N ASP A 76 -22.00 -2.26 -9.60
CA ASP A 76 -22.14 -2.50 -11.03
C ASP A 76 -22.02 -1.19 -11.83
N GLU A 77 -22.57 -0.07 -11.34
CA GLU A 77 -22.38 1.26 -11.94
C GLU A 77 -20.93 1.74 -11.89
N ILE A 78 -20.19 1.39 -10.83
CA ILE A 78 -18.75 1.65 -10.70
C ILE A 78 -18.00 0.84 -11.77
N GLU A 79 -18.29 -0.46 -11.90
CA GLU A 79 -17.66 -1.32 -12.91
C GLU A 79 -17.98 -0.90 -14.35
N ASP A 80 -19.19 -0.39 -14.62
CA ASP A 80 -19.57 0.22 -15.91
C ASP A 80 -18.82 1.52 -16.20
N ALA A 81 -18.72 2.42 -15.22
CA ALA A 81 -18.00 3.67 -15.39
C ALA A 81 -16.49 3.44 -15.61
N LEU A 82 -15.88 2.48 -14.90
CA LEU A 82 -14.47 2.16 -15.04
C LEU A 82 -14.16 1.42 -16.34
N LEU A 83 -15.10 0.61 -16.85
CA LEU A 83 -14.96 0.00 -18.18
C LEU A 83 -14.93 1.08 -19.27
N ALA A 84 -15.88 2.01 -19.25
CA ALA A 84 -15.93 3.13 -20.20
C ALA A 84 -14.68 4.01 -20.12
N LEU A 85 -14.19 4.30 -18.91
CA LEU A 85 -12.95 5.05 -18.70
C LEU A 85 -11.72 4.30 -19.24
N SER A 86 -11.66 2.98 -19.04
CA SER A 86 -10.59 2.15 -19.59
C SER A 86 -10.61 2.16 -21.12
N GLU A 87 -11.78 2.10 -21.73
CA GLU A 87 -11.96 2.15 -23.19
C GLU A 87 -11.55 3.51 -23.77
N GLU A 88 -12.05 4.61 -23.19
CA GLU A 88 -11.72 5.98 -23.61
C GLU A 88 -10.21 6.22 -23.61
N MET A 89 -9.54 5.86 -22.52
CA MET A 89 -8.13 6.15 -22.34
C MET A 89 -7.23 5.26 -23.21
N ASN A 90 -7.70 4.04 -23.52
CA ASN A 90 -7.05 3.15 -24.48
C ASN A 90 -7.01 3.70 -25.92
N ARG A 91 -7.90 4.62 -26.28
CA ARG A 91 -7.89 5.24 -27.62
C ARG A 91 -6.69 6.19 -27.79
N THR A 92 -6.07 6.63 -26.70
CA THR A 92 -4.86 7.44 -26.74
C THR A 92 -3.64 6.53 -26.86
N ALA A 93 -2.95 6.60 -27.99
CA ALA A 93 -1.79 5.77 -28.27
C ALA A 93 -0.70 5.92 -27.19
N GLY A 94 -0.22 4.79 -26.67
CA GLY A 94 0.87 4.73 -25.68
C GLY A 94 0.43 4.90 -24.22
N LEU A 95 -0.86 5.12 -23.93
CA LEU A 95 -1.38 5.12 -22.57
C LEU A 95 -2.03 3.78 -22.23
N SER A 96 -1.81 3.32 -21.00
CA SER A 96 -2.42 2.11 -20.45
C SER A 96 -3.03 2.40 -19.09
N LYS A 97 -4.23 1.88 -18.84
CA LYS A 97 -4.89 1.97 -17.53
C LYS A 97 -5.65 0.71 -17.22
N SER A 98 -5.48 0.27 -15.99
CA SER A 98 -6.12 -0.91 -15.44
C SER A 98 -6.68 -0.57 -14.07
N PHE A 99 -7.82 -1.16 -13.76
CA PHE A 99 -8.49 -1.04 -12.48
C PHE A 99 -8.65 -2.43 -11.88
N LEU A 100 -8.47 -2.53 -10.57
CA LEU A 100 -8.73 -3.73 -9.78
C LEU A 100 -9.86 -3.39 -8.85
N VAL A 101 -11.07 -3.83 -9.19
CA VAL A 101 -12.28 -3.59 -8.40
C VAL A 101 -12.48 -4.78 -7.47
N VAL A 102 -12.60 -4.49 -6.19
CA VAL A 102 -12.84 -5.51 -5.16
C VAL A 102 -14.12 -5.14 -4.43
N VAL A 103 -15.07 -6.07 -4.46
CA VAL A 103 -16.41 -5.92 -3.87
C VAL A 103 -16.55 -6.90 -2.72
N ARG A 104 -17.03 -6.45 -1.55
CA ARG A 104 -17.15 -7.25 -0.33
C ARG A 104 -18.50 -7.92 -0.19
N LYS A 105 -19.59 -7.20 -0.52
CA LYS A 105 -20.98 -7.62 -0.35
C LYS A 105 -21.77 -7.49 -1.65
N PRO A 106 -22.84 -8.31 -1.83
CA PRO A 106 -23.29 -9.38 -0.95
C PRO A 106 -22.37 -10.61 -0.98
N ASN A 107 -21.59 -10.77 -2.05
CA ASN A 107 -20.57 -11.81 -2.19
C ASN A 107 -19.23 -11.16 -2.58
N PRO A 108 -18.10 -11.65 -2.04
CA PRO A 108 -16.77 -11.26 -2.48
C PRO A 108 -16.61 -11.37 -4.01
N ARG A 109 -16.25 -10.27 -4.68
CA ARG A 109 -15.85 -10.26 -6.10
C ARG A 109 -14.49 -9.60 -6.27
N ILE A 110 -13.70 -10.13 -7.20
CA ILE A 110 -12.43 -9.52 -7.63
C ILE A 110 -12.48 -9.39 -9.14
N ILE A 111 -12.60 -8.16 -9.64
CA ILE A 111 -12.74 -7.86 -11.07
C ILE A 111 -11.53 -7.06 -11.53
N VAL A 112 -10.88 -7.51 -12.59
CA VAL A 112 -9.83 -6.77 -13.28
C VAL A 112 -10.43 -6.13 -14.51
N ILE A 113 -10.32 -4.80 -14.61
CA ILE A 113 -10.73 -4.04 -15.79
C ILE A 113 -9.47 -3.54 -16.47
N ARG A 114 -9.27 -3.94 -17.72
CA ARG A 114 -8.14 -3.45 -18.53
C ARG A 114 -8.54 -3.48 -19.99
N ARG A 115 -8.08 -2.47 -20.71
CA ARG A 115 -8.29 -2.34 -22.14
C ARG A 115 -9.74 -2.43 -22.61
N GLY A 116 -10.69 -1.91 -21.83
CA GLY A 116 -12.11 -2.00 -22.15
C GLY A 116 -12.70 -3.41 -21.99
N GLU A 117 -11.99 -4.32 -21.30
CA GLU A 117 -12.45 -5.67 -21.00
C GLU A 117 -12.55 -5.89 -19.48
N ARG A 118 -13.47 -6.78 -19.08
CA ARG A 118 -13.63 -7.26 -17.70
C ARG A 118 -13.13 -8.70 -17.59
N GLU A 119 -12.31 -8.96 -16.59
CA GLU A 119 -11.87 -10.30 -16.20
C GLU A 119 -12.33 -10.55 -14.76
N ASP A 120 -13.27 -11.48 -14.58
CA ASP A 120 -13.68 -11.93 -13.25
C ASP A 120 -12.65 -12.93 -12.68
N ARG A 121 -11.98 -12.53 -11.60
CA ARG A 121 -10.93 -13.27 -10.90
C ARG A 121 -11.43 -13.92 -9.61
N THR A 122 -12.73 -13.84 -9.32
CA THR A 122 -13.33 -14.26 -8.05
C THR A 122 -13.05 -15.74 -7.75
N ALA A 123 -13.19 -16.62 -8.75
CA ALA A 123 -12.91 -18.05 -8.60
C ALA A 123 -11.44 -18.36 -8.23
N ILE A 124 -10.50 -17.54 -8.70
CA ILE A 124 -9.06 -17.67 -8.43
C ILE A 124 -8.68 -16.99 -7.10
N ARG A 125 -9.62 -16.21 -6.53
CA ARG A 125 -9.49 -15.53 -5.23
C ARG A 125 -8.33 -14.53 -5.17
N THR A 126 -7.75 -14.19 -6.32
CA THR A 126 -6.59 -13.31 -6.46
C THR A 126 -6.64 -12.56 -7.79
N GLY A 127 -6.52 -11.24 -7.73
CA GLY A 127 -6.47 -10.36 -8.90
C GLY A 127 -5.37 -9.31 -8.72
N TRP A 128 -4.70 -8.95 -9.81
CA TRP A 128 -3.61 -7.97 -9.79
C TRP A 128 -3.60 -7.16 -11.08
N ILE A 129 -3.00 -5.98 -11.01
CA ILE A 129 -2.78 -5.06 -12.13
C ILE A 129 -1.41 -4.41 -12.01
N GLY A 130 -0.87 -3.96 -13.14
CA GLY A 130 0.38 -3.22 -13.19
C GLY A 130 1.56 -4.03 -13.69
N ASP A 131 2.74 -3.84 -13.09
CA ASP A 131 4.00 -4.39 -13.59
C ASP A 131 4.09 -5.92 -13.44
N PRO A 132 4.24 -6.70 -14.54
CA PRO A 132 4.41 -8.14 -14.47
C PRO A 132 5.68 -8.60 -13.73
N GLN A 133 6.77 -7.82 -13.76
CA GLN A 133 7.98 -8.13 -13.00
C GLN A 133 7.74 -8.00 -11.51
N ALA A 134 6.99 -6.98 -11.09
CA ALA A 134 6.54 -6.82 -9.71
C ALA A 134 5.68 -8.01 -9.27
N PHE A 135 4.72 -8.45 -10.10
CA PHE A 135 3.91 -9.63 -9.80
C PHE A 135 4.77 -10.90 -9.64
N LYS A 136 5.78 -11.07 -10.49
CA LYS A 136 6.71 -12.21 -10.40
C LYS A 136 7.49 -12.18 -9.08
N ALA A 137 8.16 -11.07 -8.76
CA ALA A 137 8.93 -10.91 -7.53
C ALA A 137 8.06 -11.09 -6.28
N PHE A 138 6.87 -10.48 -6.25
CA PHE A 138 5.86 -10.72 -5.21
C PHE A 138 5.53 -12.21 -5.07
N SER A 139 5.28 -12.89 -6.18
CA SER A 139 4.85 -14.30 -6.17
C SER A 139 5.94 -15.22 -5.66
N GLU A 140 7.22 -14.95 -5.97
CA GLU A 140 8.35 -15.72 -5.50
C GLU A 140 8.45 -15.73 -3.96
N VAL A 141 8.17 -14.61 -3.31
CA VAL A 141 8.15 -14.52 -1.85
C VAL A 141 6.86 -15.10 -1.27
N PHE A 142 5.72 -14.79 -1.87
CA PHE A 142 4.42 -15.25 -1.36
C PHE A 142 4.27 -16.78 -1.43
N GLN A 143 4.86 -17.42 -2.44
CA GLN A 143 4.79 -18.87 -2.66
C GLN A 143 5.97 -19.63 -2.02
N ASP A 144 6.84 -18.95 -1.28
CA ASP A 144 7.99 -19.59 -0.64
C ASP A 144 7.53 -20.64 0.39
N SER A 145 7.84 -21.91 0.11
CA SER A 145 7.48 -23.03 0.98
C SER A 145 8.28 -23.10 2.27
N SER A 146 9.33 -22.28 2.42
CA SER A 146 10.11 -22.15 3.65
C SER A 146 9.51 -21.16 4.66
N ALA A 147 8.45 -20.44 4.27
CA ALA A 147 7.75 -19.55 5.18
C ALA A 147 7.24 -20.31 6.42
N PRO A 148 7.36 -19.73 7.64
CA PRO A 148 6.85 -20.36 8.85
C PRO A 148 5.39 -20.80 8.73
N ALA A 149 5.11 -22.05 9.11
CA ALA A 149 3.81 -22.68 8.91
C ALA A 149 2.66 -22.03 9.71
N ASP A 150 2.99 -21.30 10.77
CA ASP A 150 2.08 -20.54 11.62
C ASP A 150 1.73 -19.15 11.06
N LEU A 151 2.37 -18.71 9.96
CA LEU A 151 1.99 -17.47 9.29
C LEU A 151 0.70 -17.65 8.49
N ASP A 152 -0.34 -16.95 8.93
CA ASP A 152 -1.59 -16.87 8.19
C ASP A 152 -1.40 -16.28 6.77
N VAL A 153 -2.40 -16.51 5.92
CA VAL A 153 -2.34 -16.15 4.50
C VAL A 153 -2.24 -14.63 4.31
N GLU A 154 -2.94 -13.83 5.11
CA GLU A 154 -2.90 -12.37 5.00
C GLU A 154 -1.51 -11.85 5.35
N ARG A 155 -0.91 -12.37 6.41
CA ARG A 155 0.40 -11.96 6.86
C ARG A 155 1.48 -12.32 5.84
N ARG A 156 1.42 -13.52 5.24
CA ARG A 156 2.31 -13.86 4.11
C ARG A 156 2.10 -12.93 2.91
N PHE A 157 0.85 -12.60 2.61
CA PHE A 157 0.48 -11.70 1.52
C PHE A 157 1.05 -10.28 1.73
N VAL A 158 0.97 -9.77 2.96
CA VAL A 158 1.54 -8.47 3.33
C VAL A 158 3.07 -8.50 3.34
N ILE A 159 3.70 -9.54 3.89
CA ILE A 159 5.16 -9.70 3.90
C ILE A 159 5.73 -9.69 2.48
N ALA A 160 5.11 -10.41 1.55
CA ALA A 160 5.56 -10.43 0.15
C ALA A 160 5.50 -9.04 -0.51
N MET A 161 4.52 -8.20 -0.14
CA MET A 161 4.46 -6.82 -0.62
C MET A 161 5.49 -5.92 0.07
N ILE A 162 5.74 -6.10 1.37
CA ILE A 162 6.79 -5.36 2.09
C ILE A 162 8.16 -5.65 1.48
N ASP A 163 8.46 -6.91 1.20
CA ASP A 163 9.70 -7.33 0.54
C ASP A 163 9.84 -6.67 -0.83
N LEU A 164 8.81 -6.77 -1.67
CA LEU A 164 8.80 -6.14 -2.99
C LEU A 164 8.99 -4.61 -2.95
N VAL A 165 8.35 -3.92 -2.01
CA VAL A 165 8.45 -2.46 -1.86
C VAL A 165 9.84 -2.04 -1.38
N SER A 166 10.45 -2.84 -0.52
CA SER A 166 11.72 -2.51 0.15
C SER A 166 12.96 -2.99 -0.60
N SER A 167 12.85 -4.03 -1.43
CA SER A 167 14.01 -4.65 -2.08
C SER A 167 14.69 -3.77 -3.12
N GLY A 168 13.95 -2.84 -3.72
CA GLY A 168 14.44 -2.00 -4.82
C GLY A 168 14.73 -2.76 -6.12
N GLU A 169 14.38 -4.05 -6.20
CA GLU A 169 14.66 -4.91 -7.37
C GLU A 169 13.81 -4.54 -8.60
N VAL A 170 12.66 -3.89 -8.39
CA VAL A 170 11.74 -3.50 -9.46
C VAL A 170 11.59 -1.99 -9.49
N ASP A 171 12.11 -1.36 -10.55
CA ASP A 171 12.17 0.10 -10.72
C ASP A 171 10.81 0.80 -10.59
N THR A 172 9.72 0.08 -10.88
CA THR A 172 8.36 0.61 -10.93
C THR A 172 7.61 0.54 -9.61
N VAL A 173 8.22 -0.04 -8.58
CA VAL A 173 7.64 -0.25 -7.26
C VAL A 173 8.50 0.42 -6.18
N GLY A 174 7.86 0.92 -5.13
CA GLY A 174 8.53 1.44 -3.95
C GLY A 174 7.69 2.42 -3.14
N GLY A 175 8.32 3.14 -2.24
CA GLY A 175 7.65 4.10 -1.36
C GLY A 175 7.05 3.39 -0.15
N TYR A 176 5.79 3.68 0.17
CA TYR A 176 5.09 3.08 1.30
C TYR A 176 4.22 1.89 0.86
N LEU A 177 3.97 0.97 1.79
CA LEU A 177 2.89 0.00 1.65
C LEU A 177 1.56 0.69 1.95
N ILE A 178 0.58 0.51 1.08
CA ILE A 178 -0.83 0.78 1.35
C ILE A 178 -1.54 -0.55 1.44
N ARG A 179 -2.32 -0.75 2.51
CA ARG A 179 -3.19 -1.91 2.68
C ARG A 179 -4.61 -1.46 2.97
N VAL A 180 -5.57 -2.08 2.28
CA VAL A 180 -7.00 -1.99 2.55
C VAL A 180 -7.53 -3.39 2.79
N SER A 181 -8.27 -3.57 3.88
CA SER A 181 -8.92 -4.85 4.18
C SER A 181 -10.35 -4.64 4.63
N GLY A 182 -11.20 -5.64 4.35
CA GLY A 182 -12.59 -5.73 4.80
C GLY A 182 -13.00 -7.20 4.87
N SER A 183 -13.99 -7.54 5.70
CA SER A 183 -14.51 -8.90 5.91
C SER A 183 -16.04 -8.88 5.83
N SER A 184 -16.73 -10.02 5.88
CA SER A 184 -18.21 -10.04 5.78
C SER A 184 -18.94 -9.10 6.78
N ASP A 185 -18.34 -8.85 7.93
CA ASP A 185 -18.84 -8.01 9.02
C ASP A 185 -18.19 -6.62 9.12
N LYS A 186 -17.03 -6.38 8.49
CA LYS A 186 -16.28 -5.12 8.60
C LYS A 186 -16.12 -4.44 7.24
N PRO A 187 -16.37 -3.12 7.14
CA PRO A 187 -16.21 -2.40 5.89
C PRO A 187 -14.74 -2.32 5.47
N PHE A 188 -14.49 -2.00 4.20
CA PHE A 188 -13.14 -1.70 3.75
C PHE A 188 -12.58 -0.48 4.46
N ARG A 189 -11.41 -0.62 5.09
CA ARG A 189 -10.65 0.48 5.69
C ARG A 189 -9.17 0.32 5.37
N PHE A 190 -8.47 1.45 5.29
CA PHE A 190 -7.02 1.45 5.29
C PHE A 190 -6.51 0.86 6.61
N ALA A 191 -5.47 0.04 6.54
CA ALA A 191 -4.83 -0.46 7.73
C ALA A 191 -3.82 0.56 8.28
N SER A 192 -3.74 0.64 9.60
CA SER A 192 -2.71 1.41 10.30
C SER A 192 -1.40 0.64 10.42
N ASP A 193 -0.85 0.21 9.29
CA ASP A 193 0.43 -0.49 9.26
C ASP A 193 1.55 0.45 9.67
N ALA A 194 2.42 -0.08 10.54
CA ALA A 194 3.66 0.56 10.92
C ALA A 194 4.79 -0.06 10.10
N ALA A 195 5.56 0.77 9.42
CA ALA A 195 6.75 0.37 8.69
C ALA A 195 7.99 0.97 9.36
N PHE A 196 9.09 0.23 9.33
CA PHE A 196 10.39 0.74 9.72
C PHE A 196 11.17 1.04 8.45
N ILE A 197 11.61 2.29 8.34
CA ILE A 197 12.61 2.67 7.34
C ILE A 197 13.96 2.37 7.99
N MET A 198 14.68 1.43 7.39
CA MET A 198 15.99 1.01 7.85
C MET A 198 17.08 1.96 7.34
N PRO A 199 18.20 2.05 8.06
CA PRO A 199 19.42 2.66 7.54
C PRO A 199 19.82 2.08 6.18
N ASP A 200 20.48 2.89 5.35
CA ASP A 200 21.10 2.41 4.12
C ASP A 200 22.37 1.59 4.44
N ASP A 201 22.80 0.72 3.52
CA ASP A 201 24.06 -0.06 3.58
C ASP A 201 24.33 -0.77 4.92
N ILE A 202 23.39 -1.61 5.34
CA ILE A 202 23.54 -2.49 6.50
C ILE A 202 24.31 -3.77 6.10
N ASN A 203 25.45 -3.99 6.74
CA ASN A 203 26.24 -5.22 6.64
C ASN A 203 25.82 -6.22 7.71
N GLY A 204 25.36 -7.39 7.28
CA GLY A 204 25.16 -8.56 8.14
C GLY A 204 26.41 -9.42 8.19
N THR A 205 27.04 -9.55 9.34
CA THR A 205 28.19 -10.44 9.55
C THR A 205 27.78 -11.62 10.42
N ILE A 206 28.02 -12.83 9.94
CA ILE A 206 27.83 -14.04 10.74
C ILE A 206 29.05 -14.19 11.65
N VAL A 207 28.85 -14.09 12.96
CA VAL A 207 29.90 -14.22 13.96
C VAL A 207 29.70 -15.53 14.71
N GLN A 208 30.78 -16.30 14.86
CA GLN A 208 30.79 -17.45 15.75
C GLN A 208 31.26 -16.99 17.12
N THR A 209 30.41 -17.16 18.14
CA THR A 209 30.79 -16.91 19.52
C THR A 209 31.82 -17.96 19.97
N PRO A 210 32.66 -17.65 20.97
CA PRO A 210 33.62 -18.61 21.55
C PRO A 210 32.97 -19.90 22.07
N GLU A 211 31.66 -19.86 22.33
CA GLU A 211 30.84 -20.98 22.81
C GLU A 211 30.29 -21.85 21.66
N GLY A 212 30.66 -21.55 20.41
CA GLY A 212 30.21 -22.27 19.22
C GLY A 212 28.82 -21.89 18.73
N GLN A 213 28.21 -20.83 19.27
CA GLN A 213 26.95 -20.30 18.73
C GLN A 213 27.22 -19.40 17.54
N THR A 214 26.30 -19.41 16.57
CA THR A 214 26.34 -18.51 15.42
C THR A 214 25.37 -17.37 15.67
N SER A 215 25.86 -16.14 15.77
CA SER A 215 25.06 -14.92 15.81
C SER A 215 25.15 -14.17 14.48
N LEU A 216 24.08 -13.44 14.14
CA LEU A 216 24.09 -12.47 13.04
C LEU A 216 24.24 -11.09 13.67
N GLU A 217 25.35 -10.43 13.39
CA GLU A 217 25.61 -9.06 13.81
C GLU A 217 25.38 -8.10 12.65
N TRP A 218 24.65 -7.02 12.93
CA TRP A 218 24.37 -5.98 11.95
C TRP A 218 25.26 -4.77 12.25
N SER A 219 25.93 -4.26 11.23
CA SER A 219 26.75 -3.05 11.30
C SER A 219 26.44 -2.17 10.10
N LEU A 220 26.62 -0.86 10.24
CA LEU A 220 26.50 0.07 9.13
C LEU A 220 27.83 0.18 8.41
N ALA A 221 27.81 0.27 7.08
CA ALA A 221 29.01 0.61 6.32
C ALA A 221 29.55 1.98 6.74
N GLU A 222 30.86 2.19 6.59
CA GLU A 222 31.46 3.49 6.88
C GLU A 222 30.87 4.57 5.96
N GLY A 223 30.29 5.62 6.55
CA GLY A 223 29.60 6.69 5.83
C GLY A 223 28.13 6.43 5.50
N ALA A 224 27.58 5.28 5.89
CA ALA A 224 26.15 5.01 5.76
C ALA A 224 25.31 5.94 6.65
N ASP A 225 24.11 6.29 6.18
CA ASP A 225 23.15 7.06 6.96
C ASP A 225 22.54 6.16 8.06
N PRO A 226 22.82 6.42 9.36
CA PRO A 226 22.32 5.58 10.44
C PRO A 226 20.84 5.81 10.76
N THR A 227 20.18 6.69 10.03
CA THR A 227 18.82 7.12 10.31
C THR A 227 17.84 5.96 10.15
N ASN A 228 17.17 5.63 11.25
CA ASN A 228 16.01 4.76 11.25
C ASN A 228 14.76 5.57 11.62
N HIS A 229 13.67 5.31 10.91
CA HIS A 229 12.42 6.04 11.14
C HIS A 229 11.24 5.10 11.20
N LEU A 230 10.35 5.37 12.16
CA LEU A 230 9.04 4.75 12.19
C LEU A 230 8.12 5.52 11.24
N GLN A 231 7.54 4.81 10.29
CA GLN A 231 6.47 5.33 9.46
C GLN A 231 5.14 4.74 9.95
N LEU A 232 4.18 5.63 10.20
CA LEU A 232 2.84 5.29 10.68
C LEU A 232 1.79 5.67 9.64
N SER A 233 1.00 4.69 9.21
CA SER A 233 -0.19 4.93 8.39
C SER A 233 -1.36 5.34 9.30
N ILE A 234 -1.91 6.53 9.08
CA ILE A 234 -3.05 7.06 9.84
C ILE A 234 -4.26 7.10 8.91
N PRO A 235 -5.18 6.13 9.00
CA PRO A 235 -6.33 6.03 8.12
C PRO A 235 -7.38 7.09 8.45
N GLY A 236 -8.14 7.49 7.45
CA GLY A 236 -9.32 8.31 7.62
C GLY A 236 -10.47 7.57 8.32
N THR A 237 -11.35 8.31 8.99
CA THR A 237 -12.51 7.77 9.70
C THR A 237 -13.79 8.56 9.38
N GLY A 238 -14.93 7.99 9.76
CA GLY A 238 -16.24 8.61 9.55
C GLY A 238 -16.49 8.98 8.08
N GLN A 239 -16.81 10.24 7.83
CA GLN A 239 -17.11 10.76 6.49
C GLN A 239 -15.89 10.83 5.56
N THR A 240 -14.67 10.77 6.10
CA THR A 240 -13.42 10.83 5.33
C THR A 240 -12.66 9.51 5.36
N PHE A 241 -13.37 8.38 5.38
CA PHE A 241 -12.81 7.02 5.43
C PHE A 241 -11.78 6.69 4.33
N GLY A 242 -11.78 7.47 3.25
CA GLY A 242 -10.84 7.34 2.13
C GLY A 242 -9.57 8.19 2.24
N ALA A 243 -9.45 9.03 3.28
CA ALA A 243 -8.24 9.78 3.57
C ALA A 243 -7.15 8.86 4.14
N LEU A 244 -5.89 9.24 3.94
CA LEU A 244 -4.74 8.50 4.46
C LEU A 244 -3.57 9.46 4.69
N ALA A 245 -2.99 9.45 5.89
CA ALA A 245 -1.75 10.15 6.18
C ALA A 245 -0.61 9.16 6.41
N GLN A 246 0.54 9.40 5.78
CA GLN A 246 1.80 8.74 6.10
C GLN A 246 2.62 9.66 6.99
N TYR A 247 2.74 9.33 8.27
CA TYR A 247 3.38 10.14 9.30
C TYR A 247 4.74 9.56 9.71
N ILE A 248 5.76 10.42 9.78
CA ILE A 248 7.10 10.09 10.28
C ILE A 248 7.37 11.00 11.49
N PRO A 249 7.17 10.51 12.73
CA PRO A 249 7.32 11.31 13.94
C PRO A 249 8.70 11.94 14.10
N GLU A 250 9.76 11.19 13.82
CA GLU A 250 11.15 11.61 14.02
C GLU A 250 11.54 12.76 13.09
N ALA A 251 10.96 12.81 11.90
CA ALA A 251 11.15 13.88 10.94
C ALA A 251 10.17 15.04 11.14
N GLY A 252 9.13 14.87 11.97
CA GLY A 252 8.05 15.84 12.11
C GLY A 252 7.32 16.13 10.80
N THR A 253 7.15 15.11 9.95
CA THR A 253 6.53 15.27 8.63
C THR A 253 5.40 14.27 8.41
N ALA A 254 4.40 14.70 7.65
CA ALA A 254 3.35 13.83 7.16
C ALA A 254 2.99 14.13 5.69
N ARG A 255 2.53 13.09 4.99
CA ARG A 255 1.96 13.18 3.64
C ARG A 255 0.49 12.79 3.72
N LEU A 256 -0.41 13.75 3.52
CA LEU A 256 -1.86 13.55 3.62
C LEU A 256 -2.50 13.47 2.24
N HIS A 257 -3.11 12.33 1.93
CA HIS A 257 -4.06 12.18 0.83
C HIS A 257 -5.48 12.42 1.34
N THR A 258 -6.26 13.19 0.59
CA THR A 258 -7.62 13.56 0.97
C THR A 258 -8.63 12.51 0.52
N HIS A 259 -9.76 12.44 1.20
CA HIS A 259 -10.87 11.58 0.81
C HIS A 259 -11.39 11.97 -0.58
N GLU A 260 -11.63 13.24 -0.84
CA GLU A 260 -12.28 13.75 -2.05
C GLU A 260 -11.38 13.65 -3.28
N ARG A 261 -10.08 13.90 -3.10
CA ARG A 261 -9.09 14.04 -4.18
C ARG A 261 -7.83 13.21 -3.89
N PRO A 262 -7.94 11.87 -3.78
CA PRO A 262 -6.81 11.02 -3.39
C PRO A 262 -5.71 10.95 -4.47
N GLY A 263 -6.04 11.28 -5.72
CA GLY A 263 -5.09 11.29 -6.84
C GLY A 263 -4.24 12.56 -6.92
N ASP A 264 -4.64 13.65 -6.25
CA ASP A 264 -3.83 14.87 -6.20
C ASP A 264 -2.53 14.63 -5.41
N PRO A 265 -1.47 15.43 -5.65
CA PRO A 265 -0.25 15.34 -4.87
C PRO A 265 -0.55 15.41 -3.37
N ALA A 266 0.09 14.53 -2.59
CA ALA A 266 -0.12 14.49 -1.15
C ALA A 266 0.20 15.85 -0.53
N ILE A 267 -0.65 16.30 0.39
CA ILE A 267 -0.43 17.53 1.15
C ILE A 267 0.74 17.29 2.08
N ALA A 268 1.82 18.05 1.89
CA ALA A 268 2.99 18.05 2.75
C ALA A 268 2.68 18.81 4.04
N LEU A 269 2.80 18.13 5.19
CA LEU A 269 2.59 18.73 6.49
C LEU A 269 3.88 18.64 7.31
N ALA A 270 4.23 19.74 7.97
CA ALA A 270 5.23 19.77 9.02
C ALA A 270 4.47 19.85 10.36
N VAL A 271 4.62 18.83 11.20
CA VAL A 271 3.85 18.64 12.43
C VAL A 271 4.78 18.07 13.50
N ARG A 272 4.64 18.51 14.74
CA ARG A 272 5.51 18.12 15.87
C ARG A 272 4.99 16.91 16.64
N SER A 273 3.72 16.54 16.43
CA SER A 273 3.09 15.42 17.11
C SER A 273 1.96 14.80 16.27
N LEU A 274 1.50 13.62 16.69
CA LEU A 274 0.33 12.97 16.13
C LEU A 274 -0.95 13.80 16.36
N ASP A 275 -1.08 14.43 17.52
CA ASP A 275 -2.24 15.30 17.83
C ASP A 275 -2.27 16.52 16.89
N GLU A 276 -1.12 17.17 16.67
CA GLU A 276 -1.01 18.29 15.73
C GLU A 276 -1.36 17.87 14.30
N LEU A 277 -0.99 16.64 13.90
CA LEU A 277 -1.40 16.08 12.60
C LEU A 277 -2.92 15.95 12.50
N VAL A 278 -3.57 15.34 13.50
CA VAL A 278 -5.02 15.14 13.52
C VAL A 278 -5.77 16.48 13.52
N ASP A 279 -5.32 17.43 14.34
CA ASP A 279 -5.89 18.77 14.43
C ASP A 279 -5.71 19.55 13.12
N THR A 280 -4.52 19.48 12.52
CA THR A 280 -4.24 20.16 11.23
C THR A 280 -5.05 19.54 10.10
N ALA A 281 -5.11 18.21 10.02
CA ALA A 281 -5.87 17.49 9.00
C ALA A 281 -7.36 17.86 9.06
N SER A 282 -7.94 17.90 10.25
CA SER A 282 -9.36 18.21 10.44
C SER A 282 -9.67 19.69 10.25
N SER A 283 -8.98 20.59 10.96
CA SER A 283 -9.31 22.02 10.98
C SER A 283 -9.02 22.74 9.67
N LYS A 284 -7.95 22.35 8.96
CA LYS A 284 -7.50 23.04 7.74
C LYS A 284 -7.92 22.35 6.46
N TYR A 285 -8.02 21.02 6.48
CA TYR A 285 -8.27 20.21 5.28
C TYR A 285 -9.57 19.39 5.35
N GLY A 286 -10.31 19.46 6.45
CA GLY A 286 -11.57 18.73 6.63
C GLY A 286 -11.42 17.21 6.69
N GLN A 287 -10.20 16.71 6.93
CA GLN A 287 -9.90 15.27 6.94
C GLN A 287 -9.85 14.74 8.39
N TYR A 288 -10.73 13.78 8.71
CA TYR A 288 -10.77 13.14 10.02
C TYR A 288 -9.96 11.85 9.99
N LEU A 289 -8.95 11.77 10.85
CA LEU A 289 -8.01 10.65 10.93
C LEU A 289 -8.25 9.85 12.23
N ASP A 290 -8.02 8.54 12.19
CA ASP A 290 -8.05 7.68 13.38
C ASP A 290 -6.62 7.46 13.94
N PRO A 291 -6.25 8.14 15.04
CA PRO A 291 -4.92 8.02 15.63
C PRO A 291 -4.76 6.76 16.49
N THR A 292 -5.82 6.00 16.77
CA THR A 292 -5.85 5.02 17.87
C THR A 292 -4.73 3.97 17.78
N VAL A 293 -4.46 3.44 16.59
CA VAL A 293 -3.40 2.43 16.40
C VAL A 293 -2.02 3.07 16.48
N ALA A 294 -1.84 4.24 15.86
CA ALA A 294 -0.59 4.98 15.88
C ALA A 294 -0.21 5.45 17.30
N GLN A 295 -1.18 5.92 18.07
CA GLN A 295 -1.00 6.34 19.46
C GLN A 295 -0.51 5.18 20.34
N ARG A 296 -1.12 3.99 20.22
CA ARG A 296 -0.66 2.78 20.91
C ARG A 296 0.78 2.43 20.54
N ARG A 297 1.13 2.49 19.25
CA ARG A 297 2.50 2.24 18.78
C ARG A 297 3.51 3.22 19.38
N LEU A 298 3.17 4.51 19.43
CA LEU A 298 4.01 5.55 20.03
C LEU A 298 4.15 5.41 21.55
N GLN A 299 3.16 4.80 22.22
CA GLN A 299 3.21 4.50 23.65
C GLN A 299 4.01 3.22 23.98
N GLY A 300 4.58 2.54 22.98
CA GLY A 300 5.38 1.35 23.17
C GLY A 300 4.60 0.03 23.15
N ASP A 301 3.28 0.08 22.95
CA ASP A 301 2.49 -1.13 22.73
C ASP A 301 2.89 -1.73 21.38
N ARG A 302 3.52 -2.91 21.43
CA ARG A 302 3.88 -3.72 20.26
C ARG A 302 2.85 -4.84 20.10
N PRO A 303 1.68 -4.63 19.45
CA PRO A 303 0.86 -5.76 19.07
C PRO A 303 1.68 -6.69 18.14
N PRO A 304 1.67 -8.01 18.39
CA PRO A 304 2.40 -8.96 17.57
C PRO A 304 1.72 -9.10 16.18
N PRO A 305 2.45 -9.20 15.07
CA PRO A 305 3.77 -8.60 14.83
C PRO A 305 3.73 -7.49 13.77
N SER A 306 4.40 -6.39 14.09
CA SER A 306 5.11 -5.57 13.12
C SER A 306 6.27 -6.40 12.56
N VAL A 307 6.18 -6.81 11.29
CA VAL A 307 7.14 -7.74 10.68
C VAL A 307 8.25 -6.97 10.00
N MET A 308 9.49 -7.21 10.46
CA MET A 308 10.69 -7.07 9.66
C MET A 308 11.03 -8.47 9.15
N TYR A 309 10.91 -8.69 7.84
CA TYR A 309 11.47 -9.86 7.19
C TYR A 309 12.56 -9.33 6.25
N ILE A 310 13.80 -9.65 6.56
CA ILE A 310 14.94 -9.38 5.68
C ILE A 310 15.32 -10.74 5.10
N ARG A 311 15.16 -10.89 3.79
CA ARG A 311 15.70 -12.03 3.05
C ARG A 311 17.24 -11.93 3.15
N PRO A 312 17.97 -12.99 3.53
CA PRO A 312 19.40 -13.01 3.32
C PRO A 312 19.63 -12.94 1.80
N HIS A 313 20.29 -11.89 1.33
CA HIS A 313 20.72 -11.79 -0.06
C HIS A 313 21.52 -13.05 -0.44
N ARG A 314 21.20 -13.62 -1.60
CA ARG A 314 22.01 -14.67 -2.24
C ARG A 314 23.16 -14.06 -3.03
#